data_AF-A0A8S3K860-F1
#
_entry.id   AF-A0A8S3K860-F1
#
_cell.length_a   1.000
_cell.length_b   1.000
_cell.length_c   1.000
_cell.angle_alpha   90.00
_cell.angle_beta   90.00
_cell.angle_gamma   90.00
#
_symmetry.space_group_name_H-M   'P 1'
#
loop_
_entity.id
_entity.type
_entity.pdbx_description
1 polymer ?
#
loop_
_entity_poly.entity_id
_entity_poly.type
_entity_poly.pdbx_seq_one_letter_code
_entity_poly.pdbx_strand_id
1 'polypeptide(L)'
;PSMIYYILNQTKQTQIGYVGHSQGTMVGFAEFGNLNNSAQNNVSLYGSLAPVAHLAHIKSPLKYLFNTSTNPEEVWHTLCGYKDFLPSSYIIK
;
A
#
# COMPACT_ATOMS: atom_id res chain seq x y z
N PRO A 1 -7.17 -6.22 6.99
CA PRO A 1 -8.36 -6.88 7.58
C PRO A 1 -9.23 -6.07 8.57
N SER A 2 -8.68 -5.44 9.63
CA SER A 2 -9.48 -4.96 10.78
C SER A 2 -10.60 -3.98 10.42
N MET A 3 -10.34 -3.04 9.51
CA MET A 3 -11.33 -2.03 9.11
C MET A 3 -12.52 -2.61 8.36
N ILE A 4 -12.32 -3.62 7.50
CA ILE A 4 -13.41 -4.27 6.76
C ILE A 4 -14.36 -4.93 7.75
N TYR A 5 -13.84 -5.79 8.63
CA TYR A 5 -14.65 -6.46 9.64
C TYR A 5 -15.33 -5.50 10.61
N TYR A 6 -14.65 -4.42 10.99
CA TYR A 6 -15.25 -3.36 11.79
C TYR A 6 -16.46 -2.75 11.08
N ILE A 7 -16.31 -2.33 9.82
CA ILE A 7 -17.41 -1.72 9.03
C ILE A 7 -18.58 -2.69 8.89
N LEU A 8 -18.33 -3.96 8.58
CA LEU A 8 -19.38 -4.98 8.46
C LEU A 8 -20.13 -5.15 9.79
N ASN A 9 -19.41 -5.20 10.91
CA ASN A 9 -20.02 -5.32 12.23
C ASN A 9 -20.83 -4.07 12.62
N GLN A 10 -20.35 -2.88 12.27
CA GLN A 10 -21.07 -1.63 12.57
C GLN A 10 -22.31 -1.45 11.68
N THR A 11 -22.18 -1.69 10.39
CA THR A 11 -23.26 -1.47 9.40
C THR A 11 -24.23 -2.65 9.27
N LYS A 12 -23.88 -3.81 9.84
CA LYS A 12 -24.60 -5.09 9.72
C LYS A 12 -24.72 -5.61 8.28
N GLN A 13 -23.87 -5.11 7.38
CA GLN A 13 -23.73 -5.64 6.02
C GLN A 13 -22.78 -6.83 6.00
N THR A 14 -22.93 -7.72 5.01
CA THR A 14 -22.06 -8.89 4.81
C THR A 14 -20.92 -8.63 3.84
N GLN A 15 -21.07 -7.64 2.97
CA GLN A 15 -20.07 -7.21 1.99
C GLN A 15 -20.04 -5.69 1.84
N ILE A 16 -18.91 -5.17 1.38
CA ILE A 16 -18.72 -3.76 1.02
C ILE A 16 -18.14 -3.61 -0.39
N GLY A 17 -18.31 -2.44 -0.99
CA GLY A 17 -17.44 -2.02 -2.09
C GLY A 17 -16.14 -1.45 -1.55
N TYR A 18 -15.00 -1.88 -2.10
CA TYR A 18 -13.68 -1.33 -1.79
C TYR A 18 -13.19 -0.50 -2.98
N VAL A 19 -12.76 0.74 -2.74
CA VAL A 19 -12.09 1.57 -3.74
C VAL A 19 -10.73 1.97 -3.21
N GLY A 20 -9.68 1.55 -3.92
CA GLY A 20 -8.30 1.90 -3.60
C GLY A 20 -7.74 2.91 -4.60
N HIS A 21 -6.86 3.80 -4.14
CA HIS A 21 -6.05 4.67 -5.00
C HIS A 21 -4.56 4.49 -4.70
N SER A 22 -3.71 4.41 -5.73
CA SER A 22 -2.26 4.29 -5.57
C SER A 22 -1.89 3.14 -4.61
N GLN A 23 -1.20 3.39 -3.49
CA GLN A 23 -0.88 2.38 -2.48
C GLN A 23 -2.13 1.67 -1.91
N GLY A 24 -3.28 2.33 -1.82
CA GLY A 24 -4.53 1.68 -1.41
C GLY A 24 -4.92 0.53 -2.32
N THR A 25 -4.54 0.59 -3.61
CA THR A 25 -4.77 -0.53 -4.52
C THR A 25 -3.84 -1.71 -4.23
N MET A 26 -2.58 -1.42 -3.87
CA MET A 26 -1.61 -2.45 -3.48
C MET A 26 -2.08 -3.20 -2.24
N VAL A 27 -2.63 -2.49 -1.25
CA VAL A 27 -3.24 -3.10 -0.05
C VAL A 27 -4.39 -4.03 -0.44
N GLY A 28 -5.27 -3.59 -1.35
CA GLY A 28 -6.36 -4.42 -1.86
C GLY A 28 -5.86 -5.68 -2.57
N PHE A 29 -4.88 -5.56 -3.47
CA PHE A 29 -4.30 -6.72 -4.16
C PHE A 29 -3.64 -7.71 -3.19
N ALA A 30 -2.88 -7.22 -2.21
CA ALA A 30 -2.23 -8.06 -1.21
C ALA A 30 -3.23 -8.81 -0.33
N GLU A 31 -4.31 -8.13 0.08
CA GLU A 31 -5.31 -8.72 0.98
C GLU A 31 -6.25 -9.69 0.25
N PHE A 32 -6.78 -9.28 -0.91
CA PHE A 32 -7.80 -10.06 -1.63
C PHE A 32 -7.20 -11.15 -2.51
N GLY A 33 -5.93 -11.02 -2.91
CA GLY A 33 -5.20 -12.07 -3.63
C GLY A 33 -4.64 -13.18 -2.73
N ASN A 34 -4.69 -13.02 -1.42
CA ASN A 34 -4.17 -14.00 -0.47
C ASN A 34 -5.19 -15.12 -0.23
N LEU A 35 -4.89 -16.33 -0.70
CA LEU A 35 -5.77 -17.51 -0.58
C LEU A 35 -6.01 -17.94 0.88
N ASN A 36 -5.14 -17.57 1.81
CA ASN A 36 -5.30 -17.86 3.24
C ASN A 36 -6.16 -16.80 3.96
N ASN A 37 -6.58 -15.74 3.27
CA ASN A 37 -7.38 -14.66 3.83
C ASN A 37 -8.81 -14.70 3.26
N SER A 38 -9.80 -14.69 4.15
CA SER A 38 -11.22 -14.69 3.75
C SER A 38 -11.78 -13.29 3.48
N ALA A 39 -11.00 -12.21 3.66
CA ALA A 39 -11.46 -10.84 3.48
C ALA A 39 -12.00 -10.56 2.07
N GLN A 40 -11.52 -11.27 1.04
CA GLN A 40 -12.07 -11.16 -0.31
C GLN A 40 -13.56 -11.51 -0.38
N ASN A 41 -14.05 -12.44 0.46
CA ASN A 41 -15.46 -12.85 0.48
C ASN A 41 -16.38 -11.75 1.03
N ASN A 42 -15.80 -10.71 1.64
CA ASN A 42 -16.52 -9.56 2.17
C ASN A 42 -16.45 -8.33 1.26
N VAL A 43 -15.91 -8.46 0.05
CA VAL A 43 -15.80 -7.36 -0.91
C VAL A 43 -16.56 -7.74 -2.17
N SER A 44 -17.67 -7.05 -2.42
CA SER A 44 -18.54 -7.31 -3.58
C SER A 44 -18.01 -6.67 -4.87
N LEU A 45 -17.25 -5.59 -4.73
CA LEU A 45 -16.64 -4.85 -5.82
C LEU A 45 -15.31 -4.28 -5.35
N TYR A 46 -14.27 -4.45 -6.16
CA TYR A 46 -13.00 -3.77 -5.98
C TYR A 46 -12.71 -2.80 -7.14
N GLY A 47 -12.83 -1.51 -6.87
CA GLY A 47 -12.39 -0.43 -7.78
C GLY A 47 -10.94 -0.06 -7.52
N SER A 48 -10.09 -0.14 -8.55
CA SER A 48 -8.66 0.21 -8.44
C SER A 48 -8.33 1.45 -9.28
N LEU A 49 -8.03 2.57 -8.61
CA LEU A 49 -7.69 3.84 -9.23
C LEU A 49 -6.16 4.02 -9.21
N ALA A 50 -5.55 4.24 -10.39
CA ALA A 50 -4.09 4.27 -10.54
C ALA A 50 -3.42 3.04 -9.88
N PRO A 51 -3.70 1.82 -10.38
CA PRO A 51 -3.34 0.58 -9.72
C PRO A 51 -1.81 0.41 -9.62
N VAL A 52 -1.36 -0.06 -8.44
CA VAL A 52 0.05 -0.33 -8.14
C VAL A 52 0.18 -1.78 -7.69
N ALA A 53 0.85 -2.59 -8.52
CA ALA A 53 1.21 -3.98 -8.21
C ALA A 53 2.72 -4.21 -8.28
N HIS A 54 3.38 -3.65 -9.32
CA HIS A 54 4.84 -3.71 -9.48
C HIS A 54 5.42 -2.31 -9.70
N LEU A 55 6.62 -2.07 -9.18
CA LEU A 55 7.30 -0.77 -9.22
C LEU A 55 8.50 -0.72 -10.20
N ALA A 56 8.79 -1.82 -10.91
CA ALA A 56 10.02 -1.97 -11.70
C ALA A 56 10.25 -0.92 -12.80
N HIS A 57 9.19 -0.28 -13.30
CA HIS A 57 9.26 0.67 -14.42
C HIS A 57 8.70 2.06 -14.09
N ILE A 58 8.61 2.43 -12.81
CA ILE A 58 8.11 3.75 -12.44
C ILE A 58 9.07 4.86 -12.90
N LYS A 59 8.51 5.95 -13.40
CA LYS A 59 9.29 7.15 -13.79
C LYS A 59 9.49 8.14 -12.63
N SER A 60 8.70 8.00 -11.57
CA SER A 60 8.74 8.84 -10.37
C SER A 60 10.12 8.79 -9.68
N PRO A 61 10.57 9.87 -9.00
CA PRO A 61 11.77 9.88 -8.18
C PRO A 61 11.82 8.75 -7.13
N LEU A 62 10.67 8.17 -6.75
CA LEU A 62 10.62 6.99 -5.88
C LEU A 62 11.46 5.81 -6.39
N LYS A 63 11.73 5.71 -7.70
CA LYS A 63 12.59 4.65 -8.26
C LYS A 63 14.00 4.63 -7.65
N TYR A 64 14.49 5.78 -7.20
CA TYR A 64 15.84 5.89 -6.65
C TYR A 64 15.97 5.25 -5.25
N LEU A 65 14.85 5.10 -4.53
CA LEU A 65 14.82 4.40 -3.23
C LEU A 65 15.05 2.89 -3.37
N PHE A 66 14.81 2.33 -4.56
CA PHE A 66 14.87 0.89 -4.81
C PHE A 66 16.03 0.51 -5.75
N ASN A 67 17.02 1.39 -5.90
CA ASN A 67 18.18 1.12 -6.74
C ASN A 67 19.04 0.01 -6.10
N THR A 68 19.33 -1.04 -6.89
CA THR A 68 19.90 -2.32 -6.45
C THR A 68 21.40 -2.28 -6.11
N SER A 69 22.04 -1.12 -6.26
CA SER A 69 23.49 -0.96 -6.07
C SER A 69 23.90 -0.77 -4.60
N THR A 70 22.94 -0.56 -3.70
CA THR A 70 23.14 -0.37 -2.25
C THR A 70 22.02 -1.03 -1.46
N ASN A 71 22.24 -1.37 -0.19
CA ASN A 71 21.15 -1.82 0.68
C ASN A 71 20.12 -0.69 0.84
N PRO A 72 18.89 -0.82 0.31
CA PRO A 72 17.91 0.26 0.33
C PRO A 72 17.46 0.63 1.75
N GLU A 73 17.50 -0.32 2.68
CA GLU A 73 17.15 -0.08 4.09
C GLU A 73 18.18 0.83 4.78
N GLU A 74 19.47 0.61 4.53
CA GLU A 74 20.55 1.42 5.09
C GLU A 74 20.54 2.85 4.54
N VAL A 75 20.33 3.00 3.22
CA VAL A 75 20.16 4.31 2.58
C VAL A 75 18.94 5.02 3.16
N TRP A 76 17.83 4.32 3.31
CA TRP A 76 16.61 4.87 3.86
C TRP A 76 16.79 5.37 5.30
N HIS A 77 17.39 4.56 6.16
CA HIS A 77 17.63 4.94 7.56
C HIS A 77 18.62 6.09 7.70
N THR A 78 19.62 6.17 6.83
CA THR A 78 20.56 7.30 6.81
C THR A 78 19.85 8.61 6.44
N LEU A 79 18.93 8.55 5.47
CA LEU A 79 18.24 9.74 4.96
C LEU A 79 17.05 10.18 5.85
N CYS A 80 16.35 9.22 6.46
CA CYS A 80 15.04 9.45 7.08
C CYS A 80 14.96 9.03 8.56
N GLY A 81 15.98 8.35 9.08
CA GLY A 81 15.94 7.74 10.40
C GLY A 81 15.12 6.44 10.45
N TYR A 82 14.80 5.99 11.67
CA TYR A 82 14.15 4.70 11.93
C TYR A 82 12.66 4.78 12.27
N LYS A 83 12.12 6.00 12.38
CA LYS A 83 10.73 6.23 12.82
C LYS A 83 9.91 6.80 11.66
N ASP A 84 9.12 7.82 11.94
CA ASP A 84 8.28 8.46 10.94
C ASP A 84 9.12 9.07 9.81
N PHE A 85 8.63 8.92 8.59
CA PHE A 85 9.23 9.56 7.42
C PHE A 85 8.96 11.06 7.46
N LEU A 86 9.95 11.80 7.96
CA LEU A 86 9.96 13.27 8.02
C LEU A 86 11.19 13.79 7.25
N PRO A 87 11.15 13.76 5.91
CA PRO A 87 12.31 14.10 5.09
C PRO A 87 12.75 15.55 5.34
N SER A 88 14.06 15.77 5.39
CA SER A 88 14.62 17.12 5.54
C SER A 88 14.39 17.94 4.26
N SER A 89 14.44 19.27 4.38
CA SER A 89 14.30 20.15 3.21
C SER A 89 15.37 19.93 2.15
N TYR A 90 16.52 19.35 2.51
CA TYR A 90 17.58 18.98 1.57
C TYR A 90 17.18 17.84 0.63
N ILE A 91 16.26 16.96 1.05
CA ILE A 91 15.77 15.82 0.25
C ILE A 91 14.57 16.23 -0.62
N ILE A 92 13.75 17.17 -0.12
CA ILE A 92 12.49 17.57 -0.77
C ILE A 92 12.67 18.73 -1.78
N LYS A 93 13.66 19.61 -1.57
CA LYS A 93 13.96 20.75 -2.45
C LYS A 93 15.07 20.44 -3.43
#